data_AF-A0A9E0EFE6-F1
#
_entry.id   AF-A0A9E0EFE6-F1
#
_cell.length_a   1.000
_cell.length_b   1.000
_cell.length_c   1.000
_cell.angle_alpha   90.00
_cell.angle_beta   90.00
_cell.angle_gamma   90.00
#
_symmetry.space_group_name_H-M   'P 1'
#
loop_
_entity.id
_entity.type
_entity.pdbx_description
1 polymer ?
#
loop_
_entity_poly.entity_id
_entity_poly.type
_entity_poly.pdbx_seq_one_letter_code
_entity_poly.pdbx_strand_id
1 'polypeptide(L)'
;YYDRVSYKGIKDKKVRLTIDKNLLYRDYNVNVMVGKFGKALLDPKKVIMEIKVPEERPDWLVALLEKYNIEKQSFSKYGNAYKLAHDIVEEEVIHHAAV
;
A
#
# COMPACT_ATOMS: atom_id res chain seq x y z
N TYR A 1 -10.81 -1.88 5.13
CA TYR A 1 -10.13 -2.78 6.06
C TYR A 1 -8.83 -3.28 5.44
N TYR A 2 -7.82 -3.64 6.22
CA TYR A 2 -6.59 -4.29 5.72
C TYR A 2 -5.89 -5.01 6.87
N ASP A 3 -5.05 -5.99 6.54
CA ASP A 3 -4.16 -6.65 7.48
C ASP A 3 -2.78 -5.98 7.40
N ARG A 4 -2.25 -5.50 8.52
CA ARG A 4 -0.96 -4.80 8.57
C ARG A 4 0.09 -5.59 9.32
N VAL A 5 1.25 -5.72 8.69
CA VAL A 5 2.49 -6.09 9.37
C VAL A 5 3.39 -4.86 9.44
N SER A 6 3.99 -4.62 10.60
CA SER A 6 4.82 -3.45 10.86
C SER A 6 6.19 -3.88 11.37
N TYR A 7 7.24 -3.34 10.76
CA TYR A 7 8.63 -3.58 11.10
C TYR A 7 9.32 -2.27 11.47
N LYS A 8 10.32 -2.38 12.34
CA LYS A 8 11.17 -1.28 12.77
C LYS A 8 12.62 -1.73 12.69
N GLY A 9 13.50 -0.88 12.18
CA GLY A 9 14.90 -1.24 12.00
C GLY A 9 15.55 -1.69 13.32
N ILE A 10 16.42 -2.68 13.23
CA ILE A 10 17.11 -3.24 14.40
C ILE A 10 18.12 -2.21 14.91
N LYS A 11 19.00 -1.73 14.02
CA LYS A 11 20.05 -0.74 14.30
C LYS A 11 19.51 0.69 14.31
N ASP A 12 18.76 1.07 13.27
CA ASP A 12 18.13 2.38 13.20
C ASP A 12 16.60 2.26 13.35
N LYS A 13 16.10 2.78 14.47
CA LYS A 13 14.68 2.80 14.83
C LYS A 13 13.85 3.79 13.99
N LYS A 14 14.49 4.70 13.25
CA LYS A 14 13.82 5.64 12.35
C LYS A 14 13.42 5.00 11.02
N VAL A 15 14.12 3.95 10.60
CA VAL A 15 13.69 3.11 9.46
C VAL A 15 12.49 2.26 9.89
N ARG A 16 11.36 2.46 9.23
CA ARG A 16 10.11 1.73 9.46
C ARG A 16 9.57 1.21 8.14
N LEU A 17 8.99 0.01 8.19
CA LEU A 17 8.38 -0.64 7.04
C LEU A 17 7.01 -1.13 7.47
N THR A 18 5.97 -0.83 6.68
CA THR A 18 4.66 -1.45 6.83
C THR A 18 4.27 -2.15 5.54
N ILE A 19 3.59 -3.28 5.69
CA ILE A 19 3.01 -4.04 4.59
C ILE A 19 1.52 -4.20 4.89
N ASP A 20 0.70 -3.61 4.04
CA ASP A 20 -0.75 -3.75 4.09
C ASP A 20 -1.19 -4.77 3.03
N LYS A 21 -1.97 -5.78 3.47
CA LYS A 21 -2.51 -6.85 2.64
C LYS A 21 -4.03 -6.91 2.75
N ASN A 22 -4.68 -7.63 1.84
CA ASN A 22 -6.12 -7.89 1.86
C ASN A 22 -6.94 -6.59 1.98
N LEU A 23 -6.57 -5.57 1.19
CA LEU A 23 -7.18 -4.26 1.28
C LEU A 23 -8.61 -4.32 0.75
N LEU A 24 -9.56 -3.99 1.62
CA LEU A 24 -10.98 -3.87 1.32
C LEU A 24 -11.43 -2.42 1.43
N TYR A 25 -12.27 -1.99 0.51
CA TYR A 25 -12.99 -0.72 0.58
C TYR A 25 -14.50 -0.96 0.49
N ARG A 26 -15.28 0.00 1.02
CA ARG A 26 -16.73 0.09 0.83
C ARG A 26 -17.14 1.55 0.95
N ASP A 27 -18.09 1.93 0.11
CA ASP A 27 -18.78 3.22 0.04
C ASP A 27 -20.20 3.14 0.63
N TYR A 28 -20.66 1.93 0.98
CA TYR A 28 -21.90 1.65 1.69
C TYR A 28 -21.63 1.07 3.09
N ASN A 29 -22.59 1.19 4.00
CA ASN A 29 -22.49 0.67 5.38
C ASN A 29 -21.15 1.03 6.05
N VAL A 30 -20.74 2.30 5.94
CA VAL A 30 -19.39 2.77 6.32
C VAL A 30 -19.11 2.76 7.82
N ASN A 31 -20.13 2.55 8.66
CA ASN A 31 -19.95 2.40 10.10
C ASN A 31 -18.93 1.28 10.40
N VAL A 32 -17.91 1.55 11.21
CA VAL A 32 -16.85 0.58 11.51
C VAL A 32 -17.39 -0.63 12.29
N MET A 33 -18.48 -0.46 13.03
CA MET A 33 -19.08 -1.49 13.89
C MET A 33 -19.78 -2.61 13.10
N VAL A 34 -20.10 -2.43 11.82
CA VAL A 34 -20.78 -3.47 11.02
C VAL A 34 -19.84 -4.60 10.54
N GLY A 35 -18.56 -4.56 10.93
CA GLY A 35 -17.58 -5.60 10.64
C GLY A 35 -16.77 -5.37 9.37
N LYS A 36 -16.00 -6.39 8.97
CA LYS A 36 -14.97 -6.34 7.92
C LYS A 36 -15.50 -6.98 6.64
N PHE A 37 -16.00 -6.16 5.72
CA PHE A 37 -16.45 -6.58 4.39
C PHE A 37 -16.29 -5.45 3.39
N GLY A 38 -16.43 -5.76 2.11
CA GLY A 38 -16.33 -4.79 1.02
C GLY A 38 -15.77 -5.42 -0.25
N LYS A 39 -15.40 -4.56 -1.20
CA LYS A 39 -14.73 -4.95 -2.44
C LYS A 39 -13.21 -4.85 -2.26
N ALA A 40 -12.46 -5.65 -3.02
CA ALA A 40 -11.01 -5.56 -3.03
C ALA A 40 -10.56 -4.20 -3.62
N LEU A 41 -9.71 -3.47 -2.89
CA LEU A 41 -9.14 -2.18 -3.33
C LEU A 41 -7.99 -2.37 -4.33
N LEU A 42 -7.35 -3.53 -4.27
CA LEU A 42 -6.22 -3.92 -5.11
C LEU A 42 -6.36 -5.42 -5.40
N ASP A 43 -5.68 -5.89 -6.45
CA ASP A 43 -5.46 -7.32 -6.66
C ASP A 43 -5.02 -7.98 -5.33
N PRO A 44 -5.73 -9.02 -4.83
CA PRO A 44 -5.38 -9.71 -3.59
C PRO A 44 -3.96 -10.30 -3.56
N LYS A 45 -3.32 -10.48 -4.72
CA LYS A 45 -1.93 -10.94 -4.83
C LYS A 45 -0.91 -9.83 -4.59
N LYS A 46 -1.35 -8.56 -4.59
CA LYS A 46 -0.50 -7.39 -4.38
C LYS A 46 -0.64 -6.85 -2.97
N VAL A 47 0.36 -6.09 -2.57
CA VAL A 47 0.46 -5.50 -1.24
C VAL A 47 0.88 -4.04 -1.37
N ILE A 48 0.54 -3.23 -0.36
CA ILE A 48 1.11 -1.89 -0.27
C ILE A 48 2.26 -1.95 0.71
N MET A 49 3.46 -1.66 0.20
CA MET A 49 4.65 -1.49 1.00
C MET A 49 4.93 0.00 1.22
N GLU A 50 5.00 0.43 2.47
CA GLU A 50 5.39 1.80 2.82
C GLU A 50 6.68 1.76 3.65
N ILE A 51 7.70 2.45 3.16
CA ILE A 51 9.00 2.56 3.82
C ILE A 51 9.18 4.00 4.28
N LYS A 52 9.42 4.19 5.57
CA LYS A 52 9.75 5.49 6.18
C LYS A 52 11.19 5.46 6.62
N VAL A 53 11.95 6.44 6.16
CA VAL A 53 13.37 6.63 6.48
C VAL A 53 13.58 8.05 7.03
N PRO A 54 14.71 8.30 7.72
CA PRO A 54 15.26 9.65 7.87
C PRO A 54 15.47 10.37 6.53
N GLU A 55 15.95 11.61 6.55
CA GLU A 55 16.24 12.39 5.33
C GLU A 55 17.17 11.63 4.35
N GLU A 56 18.16 10.91 4.88
CA GLU A 56 19.04 10.06 4.08
C GLU A 56 18.59 8.59 4.11
N ARG A 57 18.56 7.96 2.93
CA ARG A 57 18.26 6.53 2.79
C ARG A 57 19.50 5.70 3.10
N PRO A 58 19.42 4.67 3.96
CA PRO A 58 20.55 3.76 4.17
C PRO A 58 20.93 2.99 2.90
N ASP A 59 22.23 2.86 2.61
CA ASP A 59 22.73 2.16 1.41
C ASP A 59 22.21 0.72 1.28
N TRP A 60 22.15 -0.01 2.40
CA TRP A 60 21.63 -1.38 2.40
C TRP A 60 20.18 -1.46 1.95
N LEU A 61 19.39 -0.41 2.21
CA LEU A 61 18.00 -0.34 1.80
C LEU A 61 17.91 -0.02 0.31
N VAL A 62 18.75 0.90 -0.18
CA VAL A 62 18.83 1.24 -1.61
C VAL A 62 19.21 -0.01 -2.42
N ALA A 63 20.31 -0.67 -2.05
CA ALA A 63 20.77 -1.88 -2.71
C ALA A 63 19.73 -3.03 -2.65
N LEU A 64 18.95 -3.11 -1.57
CA LEU A 64 17.87 -4.10 -1.45
C LEU A 64 16.73 -3.81 -2.44
N LEU A 65 16.29 -2.55 -2.54
CA LEU A 65 15.22 -2.15 -3.46
C LEU A 65 15.65 -2.38 -4.92
N GLU A 66 16.88 -2.00 -5.27
CA GLU A 66 17.46 -2.22 -6.60
C GLU A 66 17.55 -3.72 -6.93
N LYS A 67 18.05 -4.55 -6.00
CA LYS A 67 18.17 -6.00 -6.19
C LYS A 67 16.84 -6.68 -6.54
N TYR A 68 15.74 -6.21 -5.96
CA TYR A 68 14.40 -6.77 -6.21
C TYR A 68 13.59 -5.93 -7.22
N ASN A 69 14.21 -4.96 -7.87
CA ASN A 69 13.57 -4.06 -8.83
C ASN A 69 12.30 -3.41 -8.28
N ILE A 70 12.36 -2.95 -7.02
CA ILE A 70 11.25 -2.31 -6.33
C ILE A 70 11.35 -0.81 -6.52
N GLU A 71 10.39 -0.27 -7.26
CA GLU A 71 10.30 1.16 -7.54
C GLU A 71 9.25 1.86 -6.68
N LYS A 72 9.47 3.14 -6.43
CA LYS A 72 8.50 3.96 -5.70
C LYS A 72 7.30 4.24 -6.60
N GLN A 73 6.12 3.92 -6.12
CA GLN A 73 4.86 4.30 -6.75
C GLN A 73 4.00 5.15 -5.81
N SER A 74 3.28 6.11 -6.39
CA SER A 74 2.31 6.90 -5.65
C SER A 74 1.00 6.12 -5.54
N PHE A 75 0.54 5.85 -4.32
CA PHE A 75 -0.71 5.15 -4.09
C PHE A 75 -1.49 5.76 -2.92
N SER A 76 -2.71 6.22 -3.17
CA SER A 76 -3.65 6.65 -2.13
C SER A 76 -4.72 5.60 -1.92
N LYS A 77 -4.85 5.06 -0.70
CA LYS A 77 -5.91 4.10 -0.37
C LYS A 77 -7.29 4.69 -0.58
N TYR A 78 -7.51 5.91 -0.08
CA TYR A 78 -8.79 6.59 -0.22
C TYR A 78 -9.04 7.02 -1.66
N GLY A 79 -8.04 7.61 -2.33
CA GLY A 79 -8.17 8.09 -3.70
C GLY A 79 -8.52 6.96 -4.68
N ASN A 80 -7.84 5.81 -4.57
CA ASN A 80 -8.16 4.64 -5.39
C ASN A 80 -9.53 4.05 -5.02
N ALA A 81 -9.89 4.00 -3.73
CA ALA A 81 -11.21 3.52 -3.32
C ALA A 81 -12.34 4.40 -3.87
N TYR A 82 -12.15 5.72 -3.86
CA TYR A 82 -13.09 6.68 -4.42
C TYR A 82 -13.25 6.49 -5.93
N LYS A 83 -12.14 6.39 -6.67
CA LYS A 83 -12.18 6.14 -8.12
C LYS A 83 -12.92 4.84 -8.45
N LEU A 84 -12.62 3.76 -7.72
CA LEU A 84 -13.30 2.47 -7.91
C LEU A 84 -14.78 2.50 -7.51
N ALA A 85 -15.17 3.26 -6.48
CA ALA A 85 -16.57 3.37 -6.07
C ALA A 85 -17.42 4.16 -7.07
N HIS A 86 -16.81 5.08 -7.81
CA HIS A 86 -17.47 5.95 -8.78
C HIS A 86 -17.19 5.57 -10.23
N ASP A 87 -16.64 4.37 -10.48
CA ASP A 87 -16.26 3.87 -11.81
C ASP A 87 -15.43 4.88 -12.63
N ILE A 88 -14.58 5.65 -11.96
CA ILE A 88 -13.69 6.62 -12.57
C ILE A 88 -12.51 5.85 -13.16
N VAL A 89 -12.59 5.58 -14.47
CA VAL A 89 -11.52 4.92 -15.24
C VAL A 89 -10.46 5.96 -15.59
N GLU A 90 -9.34 5.93 -14.89
CA GLU A 90 -8.10 6.55 -15.39
C GLU A 90 -7.27 5.45 -16.07
N GLU A 91 -6.85 5.67 -17.32
CA GLU A 91 -6.01 4.75 -18.10
C GLU A 91 -4.70 4.34 -17.36
N GLU A 92 -4.26 5.13 -16.38
CA GLU A 92 -3.03 4.92 -15.60
C GLU A 92 -3.07 3.79 -14.56
N VAL A 93 -4.25 3.24 -14.22
CA VAL A 93 -4.35 2.17 -13.20
C VAL A 93 -3.75 0.85 -13.68
N ILE A 94 -3.68 0.64 -15.00
CA ILE A 94 -3.13 -0.59 -15.60
C ILE A 94 -1.60 -0.68 -15.41
N HIS A 95 -0.90 0.45 -15.37
CA HIS A 95 0.57 0.45 -15.32
C HIS A 95 1.15 0.41 -13.90
N HIS A 96 0.49 1.05 -12.93
CA HIS A 96 0.94 1.08 -11.53
C HIS A 96 0.64 -0.20 -10.76
N ALA A 97 -0.14 -1.12 -11.35
CA ALA A 97 -0.33 -2.44 -10.78
C ALA A 97 0.67 -3.47 -11.36
N ALA A 98 1.49 -3.12 -12.36
CA ALA A 98 2.44 -4.05 -12.94
C ALA A 98 3.84 -3.89 -12.32
N VAL A 99 4.01 -4.40 -11.09
CA VAL A 99 5.10 -5.28 -10.59
C VAL A 99 4.59 -5.94 -9.31
#